data_AF-R4TRF6-F1
#
_entry.id   AF-R4TRF6-F1
#
_cell.length_a   1.000
_cell.length_b   1.000
_cell.length_c   1.000
_cell.angle_alpha   90.00
_cell.angle_beta   90.00
_cell.angle_gamma   90.00
#
_symmetry.space_group_name_H-M   'P 1'
#
loop_
_entity.id
_entity.type
_entity.pdbx_description
1 polymer ?
#
loop_
_entity_poly.entity_id
_entity_poly.type
_entity_poly.pdbx_seq_one_letter_code
_entity_poly.pdbx_strand_id
1 'polypeptide(L)'
;PLYNQDDDSHTPSSVVDFKQQIKACQGIIFITPEYNRSIPGALKNAIDQASRPYGTNAWDKIPAGIIGVSTGNISTAIAQQHLRNSLAFLNMPTLNQPECYLKWYDGMV
;
A
#
# COMPACT_ATOMS: atom_id res chain seq x y z
N PRO A 1 1.04 14.92 -1.50
CA PRO A 1 -0.18 15.62 -2.00
C PRO A 1 -1.28 14.59 -2.31
N LEU A 2 -2.55 15.00 -2.32
CA LEU A 2 -3.61 14.15 -2.87
C LEU A 2 -3.36 13.99 -4.38
N TYR A 3 -3.56 12.80 -4.92
CA TYR A 3 -3.44 12.54 -6.35
C TYR A 3 -4.46 13.38 -7.12
N ASN A 4 -3.96 14.10 -8.12
CA ASN A 4 -4.76 14.79 -9.12
C ASN A 4 -4.16 14.44 -10.50
N GLN A 5 -5.01 14.01 -11.43
CA GLN A 5 -4.58 13.63 -12.77
C GLN A 5 -4.04 14.82 -13.58
N ASP A 6 -4.47 16.04 -13.28
CA ASP A 6 -3.96 17.25 -13.95
C ASP A 6 -2.46 17.45 -13.72
N ASP A 7 -1.96 16.95 -12.58
CA ASP A 7 -0.54 16.98 -12.21
C ASP A 7 0.29 15.90 -12.92
N ASP A 8 -0.30 15.01 -13.73
CA ASP A 8 0.45 13.96 -14.44
C ASP A 8 1.48 14.56 -15.41
N SER A 9 1.21 15.76 -15.93
CA SER A 9 2.16 16.51 -16.77
C SER A 9 3.31 17.15 -15.97
N HIS A 10 3.11 17.37 -14.67
CA HIS A 10 4.02 18.08 -13.77
C HIS A 10 4.01 17.42 -12.39
N THR A 11 4.47 16.17 -12.34
CA THR A 11 4.44 15.39 -11.09
C THR A 11 5.26 16.07 -10.00
N PRO A 12 4.71 16.29 -8.78
CA PRO A 12 5.42 16.94 -7.69
C PRO A 12 6.74 16.23 -7.34
N SER A 13 7.79 16.99 -7.01
CA SER A 13 9.13 16.44 -6.70
C SER A 13 9.09 15.38 -5.60
N SER A 14 8.31 15.59 -4.55
CA SER A 14 8.13 14.61 -3.47
C SER A 14 7.57 13.26 -3.96
N VAL A 15 6.73 13.28 -5.01
CA VAL A 15 6.17 12.06 -5.62
C VAL A 15 7.20 11.41 -6.53
N VAL A 16 8.00 12.20 -7.25
CA VAL A 16 9.14 11.68 -8.05
C VAL A 16 10.14 10.95 -7.16
N ASP A 17 10.55 11.57 -6.06
CA ASP A 17 11.49 10.99 -5.09
C ASP A 17 10.93 9.71 -4.46
N PHE A 18 9.64 9.74 -4.10
CA PHE A 18 8.94 8.57 -3.58
C PHE A 18 8.92 7.41 -4.58
N LYS A 19 8.63 7.67 -5.85
CA LYS A 19 8.66 6.66 -6.92
C LYS A 19 10.07 6.08 -7.12
N GLN A 20 11.11 6.90 -6.99
CA GLN A 20 12.50 6.41 -7.07
C GLN A 20 12.85 5.48 -5.91
N GLN A 21 12.45 5.83 -4.69
CA GLN A 21 12.65 4.97 -3.51
C GLN A 21 11.95 3.62 -3.68
N ILE A 22 10.70 3.61 -4.15
CA ILE A 22 9.96 2.38 -4.45
C ILE A 22 10.73 1.51 -5.45
N LYS A 23 11.15 2.08 -6.59
CA LYS A 23 11.86 1.33 -7.64
C LYS A 23 13.21 0.77 -7.20
N ALA A 24 13.82 1.33 -6.16
CA ALA A 24 15.07 0.84 -5.60
C ALA A 24 14.88 -0.36 -4.66
N CYS A 25 13.65 -0.65 -4.22
CA CYS A 25 13.34 -1.75 -3.32
C CYS A 25 13.29 -3.10 -4.04
N GLN A 26 13.82 -4.14 -3.40
CA GLN A 26 13.66 -5.54 -3.83
C GLN A 26 12.36 -6.17 -3.33
N GLY A 27 11.65 -5.47 -2.44
CA GLY A 27 10.37 -5.86 -1.88
C GLY A 27 9.85 -4.79 -0.94
N ILE A 28 8.55 -4.75 -0.72
CA ILE A 28 7.87 -3.74 0.10
C ILE A 28 6.95 -4.43 1.10
N ILE A 29 6.97 -3.97 2.36
CA ILE A 29 6.01 -4.40 3.37
C ILE A 29 5.05 -3.24 3.64
N PHE A 30 3.77 -3.46 3.37
CA PHE A 30 2.71 -2.54 3.74
C PHE A 30 2.25 -2.81 5.17
N ILE A 31 2.32 -1.80 6.03
CA ILE A 31 1.81 -1.86 7.39
C ILE A 31 0.59 -0.95 7.46
N THR A 32 -0.59 -1.51 7.67
CA THR A 32 -1.84 -0.74 7.59
C THR A 32 -2.83 -1.08 8.71
N PRO A 33 -3.50 -0.08 9.31
CA PRO A 33 -4.73 -0.32 10.06
C PRO A 33 -5.90 -0.60 9.09
N GLU A 34 -7.07 -0.91 9.66
CA GLU A 34 -8.34 -0.99 8.93
C GLU A 34 -9.24 0.18 9.34
N TYR A 35 -9.55 1.06 8.40
CA TYR A 35 -10.47 2.18 8.60
C TYR A 35 -11.77 1.89 7.84
N ASN A 36 -12.88 1.81 8.58
CA ASN A 36 -14.22 1.59 8.03
C ASN A 36 -14.28 0.43 7.01
N ARG A 37 -13.73 -0.73 7.38
CA ARG A 37 -13.67 -1.93 6.53
C ARG A 37 -12.84 -1.77 5.25
N SER A 38 -11.84 -0.91 5.25
CA SER A 38 -10.93 -0.74 4.11
C SER A 38 -9.56 -0.22 4.53
N ILE A 39 -8.68 -0.03 3.54
CA ILE A 39 -7.41 0.68 3.74
C ILE A 39 -7.62 2.17 4.00
N PRO A 40 -6.72 2.83 4.76
CA PRO A 40 -6.75 4.28 4.92
C PRO A 40 -6.65 5.02 3.59
N GLY A 41 -7.38 6.13 3.45
CA GLY A 41 -7.33 6.97 2.25
C GLY A 41 -5.93 7.48 1.93
N ALA A 42 -5.12 7.79 2.95
CA ALA A 42 -3.72 8.20 2.78
C ALA A 42 -2.86 7.10 2.13
N LEU A 43 -3.06 5.83 2.52
CA LEU A 43 -2.35 4.69 1.92
C LEU A 43 -2.77 4.52 0.45
N LYS A 44 -4.07 4.55 0.17
CA LYS A 44 -4.57 4.47 -1.21
C LYS A 44 -4.04 5.61 -2.07
N ASN A 45 -3.99 6.81 -1.52
CA ASN A 45 -3.43 7.97 -2.21
C ASN A 45 -1.95 7.80 -2.56
N ALA A 46 -1.13 7.27 -1.63
CA ALA A 46 0.27 7.00 -1.92
C ALA A 46 0.43 5.95 -3.05
N ILE A 47 -0.41 4.91 -3.03
CA ILE A 47 -0.48 3.90 -4.09
C ILE A 47 -0.80 4.55 -5.44
N ASP A 48 -1.81 5.43 -5.48
CA ASP A 48 -2.25 6.11 -6.70
C ASP A 48 -1.17 7.03 -7.26
N GLN A 49 -0.57 7.87 -6.41
CA GLN A 49 0.53 8.78 -6.78
C GLN A 49 1.70 8.04 -7.44
N ALA A 50 2.09 6.89 -6.90
CA ALA A 50 3.20 6.12 -7.44
C ALA A 50 2.84 5.24 -8.65
N SER A 51 1.54 5.00 -8.88
CA SER A 51 1.05 4.27 -10.05
C SER A 51 0.97 5.11 -11.33
N ARG A 52 0.96 6.45 -11.18
CA ARG A 52 0.74 7.43 -12.26
C ARG A 52 1.97 8.31 -12.51
N PRO A 53 2.13 8.93 -13.69
CA PRO A 53 1.27 8.85 -14.89
C PRO A 53 1.19 7.46 -15.51
N TYR A 54 0.22 7.24 -16.41
CA TYR A 54 0.08 5.98 -17.14
C TYR A 54 1.39 5.55 -17.81
N GLY A 55 1.72 4.25 -17.73
CA GLY A 55 2.99 3.71 -18.24
C GLY A 55 4.20 3.89 -17.31
N THR A 56 4.03 4.55 -16.17
CA THR A 56 5.15 4.83 -15.24
C THR A 56 4.97 4.21 -13.84
N ASN A 57 4.12 3.19 -13.74
CA ASN A 57 3.83 2.46 -12.50
C ASN A 57 5.11 2.07 -11.76
N ALA A 58 5.37 2.69 -10.60
CA ALA A 58 6.57 2.41 -9.82
C ALA A 58 6.51 1.06 -9.08
N TRP A 59 5.32 0.49 -8.92
CA TRP A 59 5.08 -0.73 -8.18
C TRP A 59 5.36 -2.01 -8.98
N ASP A 60 5.42 -1.92 -10.32
CA ASP A 60 5.43 -3.07 -11.23
C ASP A 60 6.49 -4.11 -10.83
N LYS A 61 6.04 -5.37 -10.65
CA LYS A 61 6.87 -6.55 -10.32
C LYS A 61 7.59 -6.51 -8.98
N ILE A 62 7.40 -5.47 -8.15
CA ILE A 62 8.00 -5.42 -6.82
C ILE A 62 7.21 -6.37 -5.90
N PRO A 63 7.86 -7.36 -5.26
CA PRO A 63 7.18 -8.24 -4.31
C PRO A 63 6.63 -7.47 -3.11
N ALA A 64 5.44 -7.85 -2.64
CA ALA A 64 4.75 -7.17 -1.55
C ALA A 64 4.40 -8.12 -0.39
N GLY A 65 4.65 -7.68 0.85
CA GLY A 65 4.06 -8.24 2.06
C GLY A 65 3.02 -7.28 2.64
N ILE A 66 2.05 -7.80 3.38
CA ILE A 66 1.05 -6.98 4.08
C ILE A 66 1.00 -7.44 5.54
N ILE A 67 1.08 -6.48 6.45
CA ILE A 67 0.94 -6.65 7.89
C ILE A 67 -0.05 -5.59 8.37
N GLY A 68 -0.84 -5.93 9.39
CA GLY A 68 -1.72 -4.96 10.01
C GLY A 68 -1.97 -5.29 11.46
N VAL A 69 -2.30 -4.24 12.20
CA VAL A 69 -2.64 -4.32 13.62
C VAL A 69 -3.93 -3.56 13.90
N SER A 70 -4.83 -4.16 14.68
CA SER A 70 -6.08 -3.53 15.13
C SER A 70 -6.49 -4.08 16.49
N THR A 71 -7.28 -3.34 17.26
CA THR A 71 -7.83 -3.79 18.55
C THR A 71 -8.98 -4.79 18.38
N GLY A 72 -9.64 -4.79 17.22
CA GLY A 72 -10.76 -5.68 16.92
C GLY A 72 -10.33 -7.07 16.47
N ASN A 73 -11.18 -8.08 16.70
CA ASN A 73 -10.85 -9.50 16.44
C ASN A 73 -10.56 -9.86 14.97
N ILE A 74 -11.06 -9.08 14.01
CA ILE A 74 -10.82 -9.30 12.57
C ILE A 74 -9.40 -8.83 12.18
N SER A 75 -8.74 -8.03 13.03
CA SER A 75 -7.30 -7.73 12.93
C SER A 75 -6.83 -7.31 11.54
N THR A 76 -7.53 -6.35 10.92
CA THR A 76 -7.25 -5.75 9.60
C THR A 76 -7.50 -6.63 8.37
N ALA A 77 -8.04 -7.84 8.52
CA ALA A 77 -8.19 -8.77 7.39
C ALA A 77 -8.94 -8.18 6.19
N ILE A 78 -9.95 -7.33 6.41
CA ILE A 78 -10.72 -6.73 5.30
C ILE A 78 -9.90 -5.67 4.57
N ALA A 79 -9.17 -4.82 5.31
CA ALA A 79 -8.25 -3.86 4.71
C ALA A 79 -7.17 -4.55 3.88
N GLN A 80 -6.58 -5.63 4.40
CA GLN A 80 -5.56 -6.38 3.65
C GLN A 80 -6.14 -7.01 2.38
N GLN A 81 -7.38 -7.53 2.41
CA GLN A 81 -8.04 -8.04 1.21
C GLN A 81 -8.30 -6.95 0.16
N HIS A 82 -8.75 -5.76 0.58
CA HIS A 82 -8.93 -4.61 -0.34
C HIS A 82 -7.60 -4.14 -0.93
N LEU A 83 -6.53 -4.14 -0.12
CA LEU A 83 -5.19 -3.82 -0.58
C LEU A 83 -4.73 -4.81 -1.65
N ARG A 84 -4.87 -6.12 -1.42
CA ARG A 84 -4.49 -7.17 -2.38
C ARG A 84 -5.10 -6.96 -3.76
N ASN A 85 -6.36 -6.50 -3.85
CA ASN A 85 -6.99 -6.18 -5.13
C ASN A 85 -6.24 -5.08 -5.89
N SER A 86 -5.81 -4.04 -5.18
CA SER A 86 -5.03 -2.94 -5.78
C SER A 86 -3.63 -3.41 -6.19
N LEU A 87 -2.96 -4.19 -5.34
CA LEU A 87 -1.62 -4.73 -5.62
C LEU A 87 -1.62 -5.67 -6.84
N ALA A 88 -2.68 -6.47 -7.00
CA ALA A 88 -2.87 -7.33 -8.16
C ALA A 88 -2.97 -6.54 -9.46
N PHE A 89 -3.76 -5.45 -9.49
CA PHE A 89 -3.84 -4.56 -10.65
C PHE A 89 -2.48 -3.91 -10.99
N LEU A 90 -1.70 -3.57 -9.96
CA LEU A 90 -0.38 -2.96 -10.09
C LEU A 90 0.74 -3.96 -10.40
N ASN A 91 0.38 -5.24 -10.63
CA ASN A 91 1.30 -6.32 -10.94
C ASN A 91 2.39 -6.54 -9.88
N MET A 92 2.02 -6.43 -8.59
CA MET A 92 2.91 -6.76 -7.48
C MET A 92 2.73 -8.23 -7.04
N PRO A 93 3.78 -9.08 -7.09
CA PRO A 93 3.74 -10.41 -6.52
C PRO A 93 3.54 -10.35 -5.01
N THR A 94 2.32 -10.61 -4.54
CA THR A 94 1.99 -10.46 -3.12
C THR A 94 2.20 -11.78 -2.37
N LEU A 95 2.84 -11.72 -1.20
CA LEU A 95 3.02 -12.86 -0.31
C LEU A 95 1.65 -13.40 0.15
N ASN A 96 1.43 -14.68 -0.08
CA ASN A 96 0.17 -15.34 0.27
C ASN A 96 0.18 -15.90 1.69
N GLN A 97 1.33 -16.43 2.14
CA GLN A 97 1.50 -17.04 3.46
C GLN A 97 2.89 -16.72 4.03
N PRO A 98 3.02 -16.56 5.36
CA PRO A 98 1.92 -16.49 6.33
C PRO A 98 1.11 -15.20 6.21
N GLU A 99 -0.18 -15.25 6.52
CA GLU A 99 -0.99 -14.04 6.74
C GLU A 99 -0.66 -13.42 8.11
N CYS A 100 -0.66 -12.08 8.19
CA CYS A 100 -0.28 -11.36 9.40
C CYS A 100 -1.39 -10.38 9.85
N TYR A 101 -2.35 -10.92 10.59
CA TYR A 101 -3.49 -10.21 11.17
C TYR A 101 -3.30 -10.06 12.68
N LEU A 102 -2.63 -8.99 13.13
CA LEU A 102 -2.28 -8.83 14.54
C LEU A 102 -3.40 -8.14 15.32
N LYS A 103 -3.84 -8.78 16.41
CA LYS A 103 -4.71 -8.13 17.39
C LYS A 103 -3.85 -7.39 18.41
N TRP A 104 -4.05 -6.08 18.53
CA TRP A 104 -3.44 -5.30 19.62
C TRP A 104 -4.09 -5.64 20.96
N TYR A 105 -3.27 -5.73 22.00
CA TYR A 105 -3.70 -5.83 23.39
C TYR A 105 -2.70 -5.07 24.28
N ASP A 106 -3.17 -4.63 25.44
CA ASP A 106 -2.32 -3.93 26.40
C ASP A 106 -1.23 -4.87 26.92
N GLY A 107 0.03 -4.42 26.88
CA GLY A 107 1.20 -5.22 27.27
C GLY A 107 1.83 -6.07 26.14
N MET A 108 1.43 -5.85 24.89
CA MET A 108 2.03 -6.52 23.71
C MET A 108 3.51 -6.12 23.47
N VAL A 109 3.97 -5.00 24.03
CA VAL A 109 5.35 -4.49 23.99
C VAL A 109 5.68 -3.76 25.28
#